data_AF-A0A940NRC8-F1
#
_entry.id   AF-A0A940NRC8-F1
#
_cell.length_a   1.000
_cell.length_b   1.000
_cell.length_c   1.000
_cell.angle_alpha   90.00
_cell.angle_beta   90.00
_cell.angle_gamma   90.00
#
_symmetry.space_group_name_H-M   'P 1'
#
loop_
_entity.id
_entity.type
_entity.pdbx_description
1 polymer ?
#
loop_
_entity_poly.entity_id
_entity_poly.type
_entity_poly.pdbx_seq_one_letter_code
_entity_poly.pdbx_strand_id
1 'polypeptide(L)' 'MRIADRWQDYQIIDTSNGEKLERWGNVTLIRPDPQIIWNTPKGDEWRKANARYNRSKSGGGSWQVHNMPKAEW' A
#
# COMPACT_ATOMS: atom_id res chain seq x y z
N MET A 1 -0.16 -3.32 -25.24
CA MET A 1 -0.28 -2.93 -23.82
C MET A 1 -1.76 -2.94 -23.46
N ARG A 2 -2.17 -3.62 -22.38
CA ARG A 2 -3.56 -3.54 -21.87
C ARG A 2 -3.53 -2.61 -20.65
N ILE A 3 -4.31 -1.54 -20.70
CA ILE A 3 -4.36 -0.53 -19.63
C ILE A 3 -5.66 -0.74 -18.89
N ALA A 4 -5.58 -0.76 -17.55
CA ALA A 4 -6.75 -0.82 -16.68
C ALA A 4 -6.89 0.54 -15.98
N ASP A 5 -7.63 1.45 -16.60
CA ASP A 5 -7.76 2.87 -16.25
C ASP A 5 -9.13 3.24 -15.65
N ARG A 6 -10.05 2.27 -15.55
CA ARG A 6 -11.42 2.49 -15.07
C ARG A 6 -11.65 2.11 -13.60
N TRP A 7 -10.58 1.84 -12.85
CA TRP A 7 -10.71 1.55 -11.42
C TRP A 7 -11.05 2.83 -10.66
N GLN A 8 -12.19 2.83 -9.97
CA GLN A 8 -12.61 3.95 -9.13
C GLN A 8 -12.09 3.81 -7.69
N ASP A 9 -12.13 2.57 -7.19
CA ASP A 9 -11.80 2.28 -5.80
C ASP A 9 -10.33 1.90 -5.60
N TYR A 10 -9.58 1.61 -6.68
CA TYR A 10 -8.17 1.26 -6.58
C TYR A 10 -7.27 2.26 -7.29
N GLN A 11 -6.21 2.68 -6.62
CA GLN A 11 -5.10 3.41 -7.24
C GLN A 11 -3.80 3.16 -6.50
N ILE A 12 -2.68 3.20 -7.24
CA ILE A 12 -1.34 3.32 -6.65
C ILE A 12 -1.07 4.81 -6.49
N ILE A 13 -0.83 5.24 -5.26
CA ILE A 13 -0.53 6.64 -4.92
C ILE A 13 0.96 6.91 -5.14
N ASP A 14 1.83 6.05 -4.60
CA ASP A 14 3.28 6.23 -4.68
C ASP A 14 4.01 4.87 -4.61
N THR A 15 5.26 4.86 -5.08
CA THR A 15 6.15 3.69 -5.09
C THR A 15 7.57 4.11 -4.72
N SER A 16 8.13 3.47 -3.70
CA SER A 16 9.50 3.77 -3.27
C SER A 16 10.08 2.65 -2.41
N ASN A 17 11.36 2.34 -2.66
CA ASN A 17 12.20 1.48 -1.84
C ASN A 17 11.56 0.09 -1.58
N GLY A 18 11.17 -0.59 -2.66
CA GLY A 18 10.58 -1.93 -2.59
C GLY A 18 9.14 -1.99 -2.04
N GLU A 19 8.47 -0.85 -1.93
CA GLU A 19 7.10 -0.77 -1.42
C GLU A 19 6.21 0.11 -2.31
N LYS A 20 4.91 -0.19 -2.30
CA LYS A 20 3.85 0.65 -2.88
C LYS A 20 2.89 1.12 -1.82
N LEU A 21 2.43 2.35 -1.99
CA LEU A 21 1.30 2.94 -1.28
C LEU A 21 0.07 2.87 -2.18
N GLU A 22 -0.95 2.15 -1.74
CA GLU A 22 -2.17 1.89 -2.51
C GLU A 22 -3.38 2.44 -1.78
N ARG A 23 -4.39 2.91 -2.52
CA ARG A 23 -5.73 3.22 -2.00
C ARG A 23 -6.72 2.17 -2.49
N TRP A 24 -7.54 1.70 -1.57
CA TRP A 24 -8.68 0.80 -1.74
C TRP A 24 -9.92 1.46 -1.10
N GLY A 25 -10.73 2.14 -1.89
CA GLY A 25 -11.83 2.99 -1.42
C GLY A 25 -11.29 4.09 -0.49
N ASN A 26 -11.63 3.99 0.79
CA ASN A 26 -11.23 4.92 1.84
C ASN A 26 -10.02 4.42 2.66
N VAL A 27 -9.42 3.29 2.29
CA VAL A 27 -8.31 2.67 3.01
C VAL A 27 -7.04 2.81 2.17
N THR A 28 -5.93 3.12 2.83
CA THR A 28 -4.59 3.20 2.26
C THR A 28 -3.69 2.15 2.89
N LEU A 29 -2.95 1.43 2.05
CA LEU A 29 -2.15 0.27 2.46
C LEU A 29 -0.74 0.40 1.91
N ILE A 30 0.24 0.07 2.74
CA ILE A 30 1.63 -0.12 2.31
C ILE A 30 1.85 -1.61 2.09
N ARG A 31 2.25 -2.00 0.89
CA ARG A 31 2.61 -3.39 0.57
C ARG A 31 4.00 -3.49 -0.06
N PRO A 32 4.75 -4.56 0.24
CA PRO A 32 6.00 -4.84 -0.44
C PRO A 32 5.75 -5.21 -1.89
N ASP A 33 6.54 -4.65 -2.79
CA ASP A 33 6.54 -4.98 -4.21
C ASP A 33 7.99 -5.03 -4.72
N PRO A 34 8.54 -6.24 -4.95
CA PRO A 34 9.95 -6.40 -5.30
C PRO A 34 10.31 -5.80 -6.66
N GLN A 35 9.32 -5.42 -7.48
CA GLN A 35 9.57 -4.78 -8.77
C GLN A 35 9.88 -3.28 -8.65
N ILE A 36 9.68 -2.68 -7.48
CA ILE A 36 9.96 -1.26 -7.22
C ILE A 36 11.42 -1.13 -6.79
N ILE A 37 12.29 -0.92 -7.78
CA ILE A 37 13.75 -0.87 -7.58
C ILE A 37 14.31 0.54 -7.33
N TRP A 38 13.51 1.58 -7.49
CA TRP A 38 13.91 2.96 -7.25
C TRP A 38 13.68 3.37 -5.79
N ASN A 39 14.52 4.30 -5.31
CA ASN A 39 14.43 4.86 -3.98
C ASN A 39 14.24 6.38 -4.06
N THR A 40 13.04 6.83 -3.69
CA THR A 40 12.64 8.23 -3.64
C THR A 40 12.22 8.61 -2.21
N PRO A 41 12.38 9.87 -1.78
CA PRO A 41 11.91 10.30 -0.47
C PRO A 41 10.41 10.02 -0.30
N LYS A 42 10.04 9.36 0.80
CA LYS A 42 8.63 9.08 1.14
C LYS A 42 7.98 10.30 1.76
N GLY A 43 6.89 10.78 1.16
CA GLY A 43 6.09 11.88 1.67
C GLY A 43 5.22 11.52 2.87
N ASP A 44 4.50 12.50 3.41
CA ASP A 44 3.65 12.33 4.60
C ASP A 44 2.48 11.35 4.39
N GLU A 45 2.07 11.08 3.16
CA GLU A 45 1.03 10.11 2.83
C GLU A 45 1.38 8.70 3.30
N TRP A 46 2.67 8.33 3.26
CA TRP A 46 3.16 7.05 3.77
C TRP A 46 2.95 6.92 5.28
N ARG A 47 3.05 8.02 6.04
CA ARG A 47 2.84 8.03 7.49
C ARG A 47 1.36 7.93 7.85
N LYS A 48 0.48 8.35 6.94
CA LYS A 48 -0.98 8.33 7.10
C LYS A 48 -1.62 7.02 6.67
N ALA A 49 -0.84 6.08 6.13
CA ALA A 49 -1.33 4.78 5.68
C ALA A 49 -2.08 4.05 6.81
N ASN A 50 -3.24 3.46 6.49
CA ASN A 50 -4.08 2.80 7.49
C ASN A 50 -3.46 1.49 7.98
N ALA A 51 -2.74 0.76 7.11
CA ALA A 51 -1.99 -0.42 7.51
C ALA A 51 -0.78 -0.71 6.60
N ARG A 52 0.21 -1.42 7.15
CA ARG A 52 1.37 -1.94 6.42
C ARG A 52 1.42 -3.46 6.48
N TYR A 53 1.65 -4.10 5.35
CA TYR A 53 1.88 -5.54 5.32
C TYR A 53 3.37 -5.85 5.51
N ASN A 54 3.69 -6.57 6.59
CA ASN A 54 5.04 -7.03 6.90
C ASN A 54 5.19 -8.48 6.44
N ARG A 55 5.95 -8.70 5.37
CA ARG A 55 6.21 -10.05 4.83
C ARG A 55 7.13 -10.83 5.76
N SER A 56 6.78 -12.09 6.04
CA SER A 56 7.67 -13.00 6.77
C SER A 56 8.66 -13.69 5.82
N LYS A 57 9.87 -13.99 6.32
CA LYS A 57 10.88 -14.80 5.62
C LYS A 57 10.43 -16.25 5.40
N SER A 58 9.56 -16.78 6.25
CA SER A 58 9.03 -18.16 6.16
C SER A 58 7.78 -18.29 5.28
N GLY A 59 7.38 -17.21 4.59
CA GLY A 59 6.11 -17.14 3.87
C GLY A 59 4.98 -16.54 4.71
N GLY A 60 3.97 -16.01 4.03
CA GLY A 60 2.92 -15.22 4.69
C GLY A 60 3.44 -13.87 5.21
N GLY A 61 2.81 -13.37 6.27
CA GLY A 61 3.09 -12.05 6.83
C GLY A 61 1.95 -11.56 7.71
N SER A 62 2.13 -10.40 8.32
CA SER A 62 1.13 -9.79 9.21
C SER A 62 0.82 -8.37 8.79
N TRP A 63 -0.39 -7.93 9.12
CA TRP A 63 -0.77 -6.53 9.01
C TRP A 63 -0.41 -5.79 10.29
N GLN A 64 0.37 -4.72 10.14
CA GLN A 64 0.48 -3.69 11.17
C GLN A 64 -0.60 -2.65 10.89
N VAL A 65 -1.62 -2.60 11.73
CA VAL A 65 -2.73 -1.65 11.62
C VAL A 65 -2.38 -0.38 12.38
N HIS A 66 -2.59 0.77 11.75
CA HIS A 66 -2.36 2.09 12.34
C HIS A 66 -3.68 2.76 12.72
N ASN A 67 -4.45 3.17 11.70
CA ASN A 67 -5.69 3.88 11.88
C ASN A 67 -6.69 3.39 10.84
N MET A 68 -7.18 2.17 10.97
CA MET A 68 -8.24 1.69 10.08
C MET A 68 -9.55 2.41 10.40
N PRO A 69 -10.34 2.84 9.40
CA PRO A 69 -11.70 3.26 9.66
C PRO A 69 -12.40 2.13 10.42
N LYS A 70 -13.14 2.47 11.49
CA LYS A 70 -13.97 1.48 12.18
C LYS A 70 -14.86 0.85 11.12
N ALA A 71 -14.81 -0.47 11.01
CA ALA A 71 -15.67 -1.19 10.10
C ALA A 71 -17.13 -0.82 10.42
N GLU A 72 -17.80 -0.18 9.47
CA GLU A 72 -19.25 -0.28 9.31
C GLU A 72 -19.47 -1.62 8.60
N TRP A 73 -19.78 -2.63 9.40
CA TRP A 73 -20.23 -3.96 9.00
C TRP A 73 -21.60 -4.16 9.60
#